data_AF-A0A7X9D4G6-F1
#
_entry.id   AF-A0A7X9D4G6-F1
#
_cell.length_a   1.000
_cell.length_b   1.000
_cell.length_c   1.000
_cell.angle_alpha   90.00
_cell.angle_beta   90.00
_cell.angle_gamma   90.00
#
_symmetry.space_group_name_H-M   'P 1'
#
loop_
_entity.id
_entity.type
_entity.pdbx_description
1 polymer ?
#
loop_
_entity_poly.entity_id
_entity_poly.type
_entity_poly.pdbx_seq_one_letter_code
_entity_poly.pdbx_strand_id
1 'polypeptide(L)'
;MRKKLLLLTLATFVAVIFTTSCKQGEKAIEPSWYTNEAYFLEKHVMYAELPVTSSNIVLVGDDFIDRGMWNDFFGSADVVGRGITYDGTEHIRYRIGTIAAGKPQKIFLSAGARDIMHGDDNAAILERVAEICTIIRKASPESDVYYIGVTPLGEMTVEQVAQAAELNASLAQSAEKNGYTFIDMASVLTDESGAINPAYSWNGMLLNGAGYEAYAKAIEPFVGLTALNKAQEGEVKAERFDHYNHRLSIFRSLPNSEEFSIVMLGNSLINNAPWKELFPFLNILNRGISGDVVEGVIDRIDEIADENAKKVFLMTSTNDLLNDKDLPVSELWTKYESLIVKIKEAVPGTILYVQSTLPLNPKSKFYEGTNERIFELNKLLDAAKDRYGYIYLDIASLLSDDNGDLADEYTTDGIHLSATGYFIWAKKLAEGHRILIIEPNF
;
A
#
# COMPACT_ATOMS: atom_id res chain seq x y z
N MET A 1 29.67 22.22 20.86
CA MET A 1 28.63 21.86 21.85
C MET A 1 27.20 22.20 21.39
N ARG A 2 26.91 22.04 20.08
CA ARG A 2 25.58 22.26 19.45
C ARG A 2 25.31 21.23 18.32
N LYS A 3 25.87 20.02 18.45
CA LYS A 3 25.75 18.93 17.46
C LYS A 3 25.34 17.58 18.08
N LYS A 4 24.85 17.59 19.33
CA LYS A 4 24.36 16.39 20.05
C LYS A 4 22.90 16.49 20.49
N LEU A 5 22.15 17.48 20.01
CA LEU A 5 20.75 17.72 20.40
C LEU A 5 19.73 17.39 19.28
N LEU A 6 20.16 16.77 18.18
CA LEU A 6 19.26 16.34 17.09
C LEU A 6 19.26 14.82 16.86
N LEU A 7 19.97 14.05 17.69
CA LEU A 7 20.04 12.59 17.62
C LEU A 7 19.10 11.89 18.62
N LEU A 8 18.17 12.64 19.22
CA LEU A 8 17.30 12.17 20.30
C LEU A 8 15.79 12.28 19.97
N THR A 9 15.42 12.21 18.69
CA THR A 9 14.01 12.25 18.25
C THR A 9 13.59 11.08 17.35
N LEU A 10 14.41 10.04 17.17
CA LEU A 10 14.02 8.86 16.38
C LEU A 10 14.24 7.50 17.07
N ALA A 11 14.68 7.49 18.34
CA ALA A 11 15.01 6.26 19.07
C ALA A 11 14.24 6.09 20.40
N THR A 12 13.28 6.98 20.68
CA THR A 12 12.46 6.97 21.90
C THR A 12 10.97 6.73 21.63
N PHE A 13 10.65 6.14 20.48
CA PHE A 13 9.28 5.73 20.13
C PHE A 13 9.16 4.21 19.88
N VAL A 14 10.13 3.41 20.36
CA VAL A 14 10.19 1.94 20.14
C VAL A 14 10.08 1.16 21.46
N ALA A 15 9.46 1.75 22.48
CA ALA A 15 9.02 1.02 23.66
C ALA A 15 7.75 1.69 24.19
N VAL A 16 6.70 0.89 24.44
CA VAL A 16 5.28 1.29 24.61
C VAL A 16 4.66 1.53 23.23
N ILE A 17 3.82 0.65 22.67
CA ILE A 17 2.48 0.27 23.14
C ILE A 17 2.16 -1.19 22.75
N PHE A 18 2.41 -2.14 23.65
CA PHE A 18 1.49 -3.25 23.85
C PHE A 18 1.30 -3.40 25.35
N THR A 19 0.41 -2.55 25.86
CA THR A 19 -0.47 -2.76 27.01
C THR A 19 -1.15 -1.42 27.30
N THR A 20 -2.49 -1.43 27.22
CA THR A 20 -3.40 -0.46 27.84
C THR A 20 -3.55 0.93 27.18
N SER A 21 -4.19 1.00 26.00
CA SER A 21 -5.21 2.05 25.74
C SER A 21 -6.63 1.60 26.14
N CYS A 22 -6.74 0.51 26.91
CA CYS A 22 -7.99 0.06 27.53
C CYS A 22 -7.94 0.31 29.04
N LYS A 23 -8.16 1.56 29.45
CA LYS A 23 -8.90 1.94 30.67
C LYS A 23 -9.54 3.29 30.34
N GLN A 24 -10.80 3.37 29.90
CA GLN A 24 -12.00 2.92 30.61
C GLN A 24 -13.13 2.65 29.60
N GLY A 25 -13.64 1.41 29.59
CA GLY A 25 -15.05 1.13 29.25
C GLY A 25 -15.44 1.03 27.77
N GLU A 26 -14.81 0.13 27.02
CA GLU A 26 -15.42 -0.74 25.99
C GLU A 26 -14.27 -1.53 25.34
N LYS A 27 -14.32 -2.86 25.37
CA LYS A 27 -13.40 -3.67 24.56
C LYS A 27 -13.85 -3.54 23.10
N ALA A 28 -12.91 -3.36 22.17
CA ALA A 28 -13.21 -3.44 20.75
C ALA A 28 -13.93 -4.77 20.46
N ILE A 29 -15.01 -4.70 19.68
CA ILE A 29 -15.79 -5.88 19.31
C ILE A 29 -15.07 -6.52 18.13
N GLU A 30 -14.49 -7.71 18.35
CA GLU A 30 -13.83 -8.50 17.30
C GLU A 30 -14.82 -8.80 16.16
N PRO A 31 -14.37 -8.71 14.89
CA PRO A 31 -15.12 -9.19 13.74
C PRO A 31 -15.51 -10.67 13.91
N SER A 32 -16.74 -10.99 13.53
CA SER A 32 -17.26 -12.36 13.58
C SER A 32 -16.83 -13.20 12.38
N TRP A 33 -16.32 -12.57 11.33
CA TRP A 33 -15.86 -13.21 10.10
C TRP A 33 -14.62 -12.50 9.56
N TYR A 34 -13.77 -13.28 8.88
CA TYR A 34 -12.64 -12.78 8.09
C TYR A 34 -12.56 -13.55 6.78
N THR A 35 -12.48 -12.84 5.65
CA THR A 35 -12.14 -13.48 4.36
C THR A 35 -10.65 -13.82 4.31
N ASN A 36 -9.79 -12.97 4.89
CA ASN A 36 -8.35 -13.19 5.00
C ASN A 36 -7.81 -12.55 6.29
N GLU A 37 -7.87 -13.30 7.40
CA GLU A 37 -7.47 -12.82 8.73
C GLU A 37 -5.97 -12.44 8.78
N ALA A 38 -5.10 -13.21 8.13
CA ALA A 38 -3.66 -12.95 8.12
C ALA A 38 -3.34 -11.58 7.49
N TYR A 39 -3.95 -11.28 6.33
CA TYR A 39 -3.78 -9.99 5.66
C TYR A 39 -4.36 -8.83 6.48
N PHE A 40 -5.54 -9.04 7.10
CA PHE A 40 -6.13 -8.06 7.98
C PHE A 40 -5.20 -7.72 9.14
N LEU A 41 -4.68 -8.73 9.85
CA LEU A 41 -3.79 -8.54 10.99
C LEU A 41 -2.48 -7.87 10.58
N GLU A 42 -1.87 -8.25 9.44
CA GLU A 42 -0.67 -7.60 8.92
C GLU A 42 -0.87 -6.10 8.72
N LYS A 43 -1.93 -5.72 7.99
CA LYS A 43 -2.25 -4.31 7.73
C LYS A 43 -2.67 -3.56 8.99
N HIS A 44 -3.46 -4.19 9.85
CA HIS A 44 -3.93 -3.58 11.09
C HIS A 44 -2.77 -3.25 12.02
N VAL A 45 -1.83 -4.19 12.21
CA VAL A 45 -0.62 -3.98 13.02
C VAL A 45 0.27 -2.92 12.38
N MET A 46 0.47 -2.94 11.06
CA MET A 46 1.20 -1.88 10.36
C MET A 46 0.60 -0.49 10.62
N TYR A 47 -0.71 -0.32 10.43
CA TYR A 47 -1.37 0.96 10.63
C TYR A 47 -1.39 1.42 12.09
N ALA A 48 -1.30 0.51 13.06
CA ALA A 48 -1.17 0.89 14.47
C ALA A 48 0.17 1.59 14.77
N GLU A 49 1.21 1.28 13.99
CA GLU A 49 2.55 1.88 14.11
C GLU A 49 2.72 3.15 13.24
N LEU A 50 1.79 3.42 12.31
CA LEU A 50 1.81 4.61 11.45
C LEU A 50 0.88 5.71 11.99
N PRO A 51 1.45 6.78 12.57
CA PRO A 51 0.67 7.75 13.31
C PRO A 51 -0.34 8.48 12.42
N VAL A 52 -1.54 8.70 12.95
CA VAL A 52 -2.51 9.67 12.45
C VAL A 52 -2.43 10.91 13.34
N THR A 53 -2.45 12.07 12.71
CA THR A 53 -2.33 13.39 13.35
C THR A 53 -3.48 14.29 12.90
N SER A 54 -3.61 15.45 13.55
CA SER A 54 -4.68 16.40 13.24
C SER A 54 -4.57 17.12 11.90
N SER A 55 -3.44 17.01 11.19
CA SER A 55 -3.36 17.49 9.79
C SER A 55 -3.90 16.48 8.79
N ASN A 56 -4.07 15.21 9.19
CA ASN A 56 -4.36 14.16 8.24
C ASN A 56 -5.80 14.18 7.72
N ILE A 57 -5.93 13.82 6.45
CA ILE A 57 -7.16 13.41 5.78
C ILE A 57 -7.08 11.90 5.61
N VAL A 58 -7.96 11.16 6.29
CA VAL A 58 -7.85 9.70 6.37
C VAL A 58 -8.97 9.04 5.59
N LEU A 59 -8.61 8.16 4.65
CA LEU A 59 -9.56 7.28 3.98
C LEU A 59 -9.51 5.91 4.66
N VAL A 60 -10.65 5.44 5.16
CA VAL A 60 -10.80 4.16 5.85
C VAL A 60 -11.80 3.33 5.07
N GLY A 61 -11.43 2.10 4.72
CA GLY A 61 -12.36 1.24 4.01
C GLY A 61 -11.80 -0.09 3.58
N ASP A 62 -12.44 -0.63 2.55
CA ASP A 62 -12.21 -1.96 2.00
C ASP A 62 -11.14 -1.97 0.89
N ASP A 63 -11.34 -2.91 -0.03
CA ASP A 63 -10.62 -3.14 -1.27
C ASP A 63 -10.16 -1.91 -2.05
N PHE A 64 -11.03 -0.91 -2.23
CA PHE A 64 -10.69 0.26 -3.04
C PHE A 64 -9.83 1.24 -2.24
N ILE A 65 -10.08 1.37 -0.95
CA ILE A 65 -9.24 2.21 -0.10
C ILE A 65 -7.85 1.60 0.11
N ASP A 66 -7.73 0.28 0.23
CA ASP A 66 -6.45 -0.39 0.46
C ASP A 66 -5.50 -0.29 -0.74
N ARG A 67 -6.04 -0.37 -1.96
CA ARG A 67 -5.26 -0.39 -3.20
C ARG A 67 -5.06 0.98 -3.85
N GLY A 68 -5.77 1.99 -3.37
CA GLY A 68 -5.64 3.37 -3.83
C GLY A 68 -4.33 4.02 -3.37
N MET A 69 -3.62 4.64 -4.31
CA MET A 69 -2.41 5.43 -4.02
C MET A 69 -2.78 6.86 -3.60
N TRP A 70 -3.55 7.01 -2.52
CA TRP A 70 -4.24 8.28 -2.19
C TRP A 70 -3.30 9.47 -2.02
N ASN A 71 -2.16 9.27 -1.39
CA ASN A 71 -1.15 10.32 -1.27
C ASN A 71 -0.63 10.77 -2.63
N ASP A 72 -0.40 9.83 -3.56
CA ASP A 72 0.01 10.13 -4.93
C ASP A 72 -1.10 10.84 -5.71
N PHE A 73 -2.35 10.38 -5.60
CA PHE A 73 -3.48 11.03 -6.25
C PHE A 73 -3.74 12.44 -5.75
N PHE A 74 -3.34 12.82 -4.54
CA PHE A 74 -3.52 14.19 -4.03
C PHE A 74 -2.21 14.98 -3.87
N GLY A 75 -1.07 14.39 -4.25
CA GLY A 75 0.24 15.00 -4.09
C GLY A 75 0.57 15.44 -2.66
N SER A 76 0.03 14.75 -1.64
CA SER A 76 0.10 15.22 -0.25
C SER A 76 0.34 14.11 0.77
N ALA A 77 1.36 14.32 1.60
CA ALA A 77 1.68 13.51 2.79
C ALA A 77 0.54 13.43 3.80
N ASP A 78 -0.34 14.43 3.82
CA ASP A 78 -1.45 14.49 4.77
C ASP A 78 -2.62 13.59 4.36
N VAL A 79 -2.74 13.18 3.09
CA VAL A 79 -3.78 12.26 2.62
C VAL A 79 -3.31 10.83 2.76
N VAL A 80 -3.87 10.10 3.73
CA VAL A 80 -3.41 8.75 4.09
C VAL A 80 -4.53 7.71 3.95
N GLY A 81 -4.15 6.58 3.35
CA GLY A 81 -4.99 5.39 3.27
C GLY A 81 -4.88 4.57 4.55
N ARG A 82 -6.01 4.13 5.07
CA ARG A 82 -6.15 3.12 6.12
C ARG A 82 -7.13 2.06 5.66
N GLY A 83 -7.11 1.72 4.38
CA GLY A 83 -7.92 0.66 3.81
C GLY A 83 -7.31 -0.71 4.06
N ILE A 84 -8.16 -1.72 4.24
CA ILE A 84 -7.74 -3.12 4.31
C ILE A 84 -8.70 -3.91 3.41
N THR A 85 -8.15 -4.59 2.40
CA THR A 85 -8.93 -5.47 1.51
C THR A 85 -9.79 -6.44 2.33
N TYR A 86 -11.05 -6.62 1.91
CA TYR A 86 -12.08 -7.41 2.60
C TYR A 86 -12.70 -6.81 3.86
N ASP A 87 -12.34 -5.58 4.26
CA ASP A 87 -12.99 -4.94 5.40
C ASP A 87 -14.50 -4.80 5.18
N GLY A 88 -15.26 -5.35 6.12
CA GLY A 88 -16.65 -4.97 6.36
C GLY A 88 -16.79 -3.95 7.48
N THR A 89 -18.02 -3.55 7.78
CA THR A 89 -18.30 -2.61 8.88
C THR A 89 -17.89 -3.12 10.26
N GLU A 90 -17.86 -4.44 10.50
CA GLU A 90 -17.33 -5.03 11.74
C GLU A 90 -15.82 -4.75 11.91
N HIS A 91 -15.07 -4.84 10.81
CA HIS A 91 -13.63 -4.64 10.77
C HIS A 91 -13.26 -3.18 11.00
N ILE A 92 -13.99 -2.25 10.36
CA ILE A 92 -13.79 -0.82 10.58
C ILE A 92 -14.15 -0.45 12.02
N ARG A 93 -15.27 -0.95 12.56
CA ARG A 93 -15.65 -0.71 13.96
C ARG A 93 -14.57 -1.16 14.93
N TYR A 94 -13.95 -2.31 14.67
CA TYR A 94 -12.86 -2.84 15.49
C TYR A 94 -11.67 -1.86 15.57
N ARG A 95 -11.28 -1.25 14.45
CA ARG A 95 -10.03 -0.48 14.35
C ARG A 95 -10.17 1.04 14.29
N ILE A 96 -11.37 1.59 14.11
CA ILE A 96 -11.56 3.04 13.92
C ILE A 96 -11.12 3.87 15.14
N GLY A 97 -11.16 3.29 16.34
CA GLY A 97 -10.78 3.98 17.57
C GLY A 97 -9.34 4.50 17.57
N THR A 98 -8.38 3.74 17.01
CA THR A 98 -6.98 4.18 16.95
C THR A 98 -6.79 5.31 15.95
N ILE A 99 -7.49 5.27 14.81
CA ILE A 99 -7.49 6.32 13.79
C ILE A 99 -8.09 7.61 14.37
N ALA A 100 -9.26 7.51 15.00
CA ALA A 100 -9.94 8.66 15.58
C ALA A 100 -9.18 9.28 16.76
N ALA A 101 -8.40 8.50 17.51
CA ALA A 101 -7.54 9.03 18.58
C ALA A 101 -6.46 10.00 18.07
N GLY A 102 -6.04 9.87 16.80
CA GLY A 102 -5.13 10.80 16.12
C GLY A 102 -5.76 12.16 15.78
N LYS A 103 -7.09 12.27 15.95
CA LYS A 103 -7.91 13.45 15.68
C LYS A 103 -7.73 14.06 14.29
N PRO A 104 -7.80 13.26 13.21
CA PRO A 104 -7.59 13.74 11.85
C PRO A 104 -8.56 14.86 11.49
N GLN A 105 -8.18 15.73 10.57
CA GLN A 105 -9.07 16.78 10.09
C GLN A 105 -10.34 16.19 9.45
N LYS A 106 -10.17 15.13 8.65
CA LYS A 106 -11.24 14.50 7.87
C LYS A 106 -11.13 12.98 7.92
N ILE A 107 -12.28 12.31 7.98
CA ILE A 107 -12.39 10.85 7.91
C ILE A 107 -13.40 10.48 6.83
N PHE A 108 -12.94 9.75 5.82
CA PHE A 108 -13.77 9.16 4.78
C PHE A 108 -13.98 7.68 5.10
N LEU A 109 -15.23 7.24 5.19
CA LEU A 109 -15.60 5.87 5.50
C LEU A 109 -16.20 5.21 4.26
N SER A 110 -15.61 4.10 3.82
CA SER A 110 -16.11 3.28 2.71
C SER A 110 -16.20 1.83 3.15
N ALA A 111 -17.42 1.33 3.35
CA ALA A 111 -17.68 -0.08 3.67
C ALA A 111 -19.14 -0.43 3.40
N GLY A 112 -19.43 -1.73 3.33
CA GLY A 112 -20.77 -2.27 3.08
C GLY A 112 -20.79 -3.26 1.92
N ALA A 113 -19.89 -3.12 0.94
CA ALA A 113 -19.83 -4.07 -0.18
C ALA A 113 -19.51 -5.49 0.31
N ARG A 114 -18.52 -5.61 1.19
CA ARG A 114 -18.11 -6.90 1.77
C ARG A 114 -19.13 -7.47 2.74
N ASP A 115 -19.81 -6.61 3.50
CA ASP A 115 -20.94 -7.00 4.36
C ASP A 115 -22.08 -7.62 3.53
N ILE A 116 -22.46 -6.98 2.42
CA ILE A 116 -23.50 -7.49 1.50
C ILE A 116 -23.07 -8.83 0.88
N MET A 117 -21.80 -8.96 0.45
CA MET A 117 -21.28 -10.22 -0.08
C MET A 117 -21.23 -11.34 0.98
N HIS A 118 -20.97 -10.99 2.23
CA HIS A 118 -21.03 -11.91 3.36
C HIS A 118 -22.47 -12.38 3.67
N GLY A 119 -23.46 -11.53 3.37
CA GLY A 119 -24.89 -11.81 3.56
C GLY A 119 -25.56 -10.99 4.66
N ASP A 120 -24.92 -9.91 5.11
CA ASP A 120 -25.49 -9.00 6.11
C ASP A 120 -26.62 -8.17 5.49
N ASP A 121 -27.66 -7.91 6.27
CA ASP A 121 -28.75 -7.02 5.85
C ASP A 121 -28.38 -5.54 6.07
N ASN A 122 -29.10 -4.65 5.38
CA ASN A 122 -28.84 -3.21 5.45
C ASN A 122 -29.07 -2.62 6.85
N ALA A 123 -29.93 -3.20 7.68
CA ALA A 123 -30.18 -2.69 9.03
C ALA A 123 -28.98 -2.92 9.94
N ALA A 124 -28.39 -4.13 9.89
CA ALA A 124 -27.16 -4.46 10.61
C ALA A 124 -25.99 -3.57 10.17
N ILE A 125 -25.82 -3.37 8.85
CA ILE A 125 -24.76 -2.51 8.31
C ILE A 125 -24.92 -1.07 8.82
N LEU A 126 -26.15 -0.50 8.76
CA LEU A 126 -26.43 0.86 9.22
C LEU A 126 -26.22 1.04 10.73
N GLU A 127 -26.57 0.03 11.53
CA GLU A 127 -26.32 0.02 12.98
C GLU A 127 -24.81 0.11 13.25
N ARG A 128 -23.99 -0.72 12.59
CA ARG A 128 -22.54 -0.70 12.77
C ARG A 128 -21.89 0.59 12.27
N VAL A 129 -22.39 1.19 11.18
CA VAL A 129 -21.94 2.52 10.73
C VAL A 129 -22.25 3.60 11.78
N ALA A 130 -23.42 3.53 12.43
CA ALA A 130 -23.76 4.45 13.51
C ALA A 130 -22.86 4.27 14.75
N GLU A 131 -22.48 3.03 15.08
CA GLU A 131 -21.50 2.73 16.14
C GLU A 131 -20.11 3.29 15.81
N ILE A 132 -19.60 3.05 14.60
CA ILE A 132 -18.33 3.61 14.08
C ILE A 132 -18.33 5.13 14.27
N CYS A 133 -19.40 5.79 13.88
CA CYS A 133 -19.57 7.23 14.01
C CYS A 133 -19.63 7.72 15.44
N THR A 134 -20.23 6.93 16.33
CA THR A 134 -20.24 7.23 17.77
C THR A 134 -18.83 7.17 18.35
N ILE A 135 -18.03 6.18 17.94
CA ILE A 135 -16.61 6.07 18.31
C ILE A 135 -15.83 7.29 17.80
N ILE A 136 -16.00 7.66 16.54
CA ILE A 136 -15.34 8.84 15.95
C ILE A 136 -15.69 10.10 16.72
N ARG A 137 -16.98 10.41 16.92
CA ARG A 137 -17.41 11.63 17.64
C ARG A 137 -16.86 11.72 19.05
N LYS A 138 -16.75 10.59 19.74
CA LYS A 138 -16.22 10.53 21.11
C LYS A 138 -14.71 10.82 21.14
N ALA A 139 -13.95 10.29 20.19
CA ALA A 139 -12.49 10.40 20.16
C ALA A 139 -11.99 11.67 19.44
N SER A 140 -12.70 12.08 18.38
CA SER A 140 -12.40 13.23 17.52
C SER A 140 -13.67 14.01 17.14
N PRO A 141 -14.23 14.80 18.07
CA PRO A 141 -15.47 15.55 17.84
C PRO A 141 -15.36 16.63 16.76
N GLU A 142 -14.14 17.05 16.41
CA GLU A 142 -13.87 18.11 15.43
C GLU A 142 -13.57 17.55 14.02
N SER A 143 -13.50 16.23 13.85
CA SER A 143 -13.28 15.64 12.52
C SER A 143 -14.52 15.76 11.65
N ASP A 144 -14.34 16.22 10.41
CA ASP A 144 -15.37 16.08 9.39
C ASP A 144 -15.48 14.61 8.97
N VAL A 145 -16.70 14.07 8.91
CA VAL A 145 -16.94 12.67 8.54
C VAL A 145 -17.73 12.59 7.24
N TYR A 146 -17.21 11.79 6.32
CA TYR A 146 -17.76 11.55 4.99
C TYR A 146 -18.07 10.06 4.82
N TYR A 147 -19.27 9.74 4.35
CA TYR A 147 -19.63 8.39 3.91
C TYR A 147 -19.46 8.29 2.41
N ILE A 148 -18.60 7.39 1.98
CA ILE A 148 -18.50 7.04 0.57
C ILE A 148 -19.51 5.93 0.31
N GLY A 149 -20.47 6.21 -0.57
CA GLY A 149 -21.48 5.24 -1.00
C GLY A 149 -20.85 3.94 -1.49
N VAL A 150 -21.51 2.84 -1.19
CA VAL A 150 -21.11 1.49 -1.57
C VAL A 150 -21.16 1.37 -3.09
N THR A 151 -20.00 1.12 -3.70
CA THR A 151 -19.91 0.72 -5.10
C THR A 151 -20.07 -0.81 -5.18
N PRO A 152 -21.08 -1.33 -5.90
CA PRO A 152 -21.24 -2.77 -6.06
C PRO A 152 -20.01 -3.42 -6.71
N LEU A 153 -19.62 -4.59 -6.20
CA LEU A 153 -18.49 -5.37 -6.72
C LEU A 153 -18.98 -6.32 -7.82
N GLY A 154 -18.12 -6.62 -8.79
CA GLY A 154 -18.51 -7.37 -10.00
C GLY A 154 -19.00 -8.81 -9.77
N GLU A 155 -18.70 -9.39 -8.61
CA GLU A 155 -19.17 -10.73 -8.21
C GLU A 155 -20.53 -10.72 -7.50
N MET A 156 -21.11 -9.53 -7.23
CA MET A 156 -22.42 -9.43 -6.58
C MET A 156 -23.56 -9.91 -7.49
N THR A 157 -24.56 -10.55 -6.88
CA THR A 157 -25.81 -10.88 -7.60
C THR A 157 -26.65 -9.63 -7.87
N VAL A 158 -27.65 -9.73 -8.75
CA VAL A 158 -28.59 -8.63 -9.03
C VAL A 158 -29.29 -8.17 -7.75
N GLU A 159 -29.64 -9.10 -6.87
CA GLU A 159 -30.25 -8.80 -5.57
C GLU A 159 -29.29 -8.04 -4.66
N GLN A 160 -28.01 -8.42 -4.63
CA GLN A 160 -26.98 -7.72 -3.85
C GLN A 160 -26.69 -6.32 -4.40
N VAL A 161 -26.70 -6.14 -5.73
CA VAL A 161 -26.60 -4.82 -6.38
C VAL A 161 -27.78 -3.93 -5.99
N ALA A 162 -29.01 -4.47 -6.02
CA ALA A 162 -30.20 -3.74 -5.58
C ALA A 162 -30.13 -3.39 -4.08
N GLN A 163 -29.67 -4.33 -3.24
CA GLN A 163 -29.46 -4.10 -1.81
C GLN A 163 -28.44 -2.97 -1.56
N ALA A 164 -27.36 -2.91 -2.33
CA ALA A 164 -26.37 -1.83 -2.22
C ALA A 164 -26.96 -0.46 -2.57
N ALA A 165 -27.84 -0.38 -3.57
CA ALA A 165 -28.55 0.86 -3.91
C ALA A 165 -29.48 1.31 -2.77
N GLU A 166 -30.22 0.39 -2.15
CA GLU A 166 -31.06 0.66 -0.97
C GLU A 166 -30.24 1.10 0.24
N LEU A 167 -29.08 0.47 0.45
CA LEU A 167 -28.14 0.84 1.51
C LEU A 167 -27.63 2.26 1.30
N ASN A 168 -27.24 2.62 0.07
CA ASN A 168 -26.78 3.97 -0.27
C ASN A 168 -27.84 5.04 0.01
N ALA A 169 -29.11 4.78 -0.35
CA ALA A 169 -30.21 5.69 -0.02
C ALA A 169 -30.36 5.89 1.50
N SER A 170 -30.21 4.81 2.26
CA SER A 170 -30.30 4.82 3.73
C SER A 170 -29.09 5.52 4.39
N LEU A 171 -27.89 5.29 3.86
CA LEU A 171 -26.66 5.97 4.29
C LEU A 171 -26.73 7.47 4.02
N ALA A 172 -27.26 7.89 2.86
CA ALA A 172 -27.45 9.30 2.53
C ALA A 172 -28.42 9.98 3.51
N GLN A 173 -29.57 9.36 3.79
CA GLN A 173 -30.52 9.87 4.79
C GLN A 173 -29.91 9.92 6.20
N SER A 174 -29.15 8.89 6.58
CA SER A 174 -28.45 8.83 7.86
C SER A 174 -27.38 9.93 7.98
N ALA A 175 -26.63 10.18 6.92
CA ALA A 175 -25.63 11.25 6.86
C ALA A 175 -26.28 12.61 7.12
N GLU A 176 -27.34 12.95 6.38
CA GLU A 176 -28.08 14.21 6.55
C GLU A 176 -28.60 14.37 7.99
N LYS A 177 -29.27 13.34 8.52
CA LYS A 177 -29.81 13.35 9.88
C LYS A 177 -28.75 13.58 10.95
N ASN A 178 -27.54 13.08 10.72
CA ASN A 178 -26.44 13.16 11.66
C ASN A 178 -25.50 14.35 11.40
N GLY A 179 -25.66 15.11 10.31
CA GLY A 179 -24.71 16.19 9.97
C GLY A 179 -23.39 15.67 9.40
N TYR A 180 -23.41 14.52 8.72
CA TYR A 180 -22.31 14.01 7.92
C TYR A 180 -22.59 14.23 6.43
N THR A 181 -21.56 14.08 5.61
CA THR A 181 -21.68 14.21 4.15
C THR A 181 -21.68 12.84 3.49
N PHE A 182 -22.67 12.56 2.65
CA PHE A 182 -22.69 11.37 1.80
C PHE A 182 -22.13 11.70 0.41
N ILE A 183 -21.27 10.84 -0.11
CA ILE A 183 -20.66 10.94 -1.43
C ILE A 183 -21.18 9.77 -2.26
N ASP A 184 -21.98 10.06 -3.28
CA ASP A 184 -22.56 9.05 -4.16
C ASP A 184 -21.53 8.50 -5.16
N MET A 185 -20.62 7.66 -4.67
CA MET A 185 -19.59 7.03 -5.49
C MET A 185 -20.15 5.99 -6.47
N ALA A 186 -21.32 5.41 -6.19
CA ALA A 186 -21.98 4.51 -7.12
C ALA A 186 -22.30 5.23 -8.43
N SER A 187 -22.86 6.44 -8.37
CA SER A 187 -23.14 7.26 -9.57
C SER A 187 -21.90 7.57 -10.44
N VAL A 188 -20.70 7.45 -9.87
CA VAL A 188 -19.42 7.70 -10.55
C VAL A 188 -18.88 6.43 -11.20
N LEU A 189 -18.94 5.30 -10.49
CA LEU A 189 -18.22 4.08 -10.86
C LEU A 189 -19.10 2.99 -11.47
N THR A 190 -20.43 3.12 -11.45
CA THR A 190 -21.34 2.12 -12.00
C THR A 190 -21.81 2.47 -13.41
N ASP A 191 -22.26 1.47 -14.15
CA ASP A 191 -22.99 1.66 -15.39
C ASP A 191 -24.51 1.85 -15.14
N GLU A 192 -25.31 1.90 -16.21
CA GLU A 192 -26.77 2.08 -16.15
C GLU A 192 -27.51 0.96 -15.40
N SER A 193 -26.89 -0.21 -15.24
CA SER A 193 -27.45 -1.32 -14.47
C SER A 193 -27.18 -1.22 -12.97
N GLY A 194 -26.31 -0.27 -12.54
CA GLY A 194 -25.84 -0.15 -11.17
C GLY A 194 -24.68 -1.09 -10.83
N ALA A 195 -24.26 -1.97 -11.74
CA ALA A 195 -23.03 -2.75 -11.58
C ALA A 195 -21.79 -1.88 -11.86
N ILE A 196 -20.63 -2.28 -11.34
CA ILE A 196 -19.36 -1.59 -11.61
C ILE A 196 -19.08 -1.53 -13.11
N ASN A 197 -18.80 -0.33 -13.61
CA ASN A 197 -18.54 -0.10 -15.02
C ASN A 197 -17.20 -0.76 -15.41
N PRO A 198 -17.16 -1.65 -16.43
CA PRO A 198 -15.92 -2.27 -16.90
C PRO A 198 -14.86 -1.27 -17.36
N ALA A 199 -15.24 -0.03 -17.73
CA ALA A 199 -14.27 1.02 -18.04
C ALA A 199 -13.42 1.43 -16.83
N TYR A 200 -13.91 1.20 -15.61
CA TYR A 200 -13.25 1.58 -14.36
C TYR A 200 -12.66 0.41 -13.59
N SER A 201 -12.81 -0.83 -14.06
CA SER A 201 -12.39 -2.02 -13.34
C SER A 201 -11.81 -3.08 -14.27
N TRP A 202 -10.76 -3.78 -13.82
CA TRP A 202 -10.15 -4.86 -14.60
C TRP A 202 -10.98 -6.14 -14.59
N ASN A 203 -11.55 -6.48 -13.44
CA ASN A 203 -12.26 -7.75 -13.23
C ASN A 203 -13.50 -7.59 -12.35
N GLY A 204 -13.98 -6.35 -12.17
CA GLY A 204 -15.09 -6.03 -11.26
C GLY A 204 -14.70 -5.93 -9.78
N MET A 205 -13.49 -6.37 -9.40
CA MET A 205 -12.98 -6.33 -8.03
C MET A 205 -11.80 -5.38 -7.86
N LEU A 206 -11.13 -5.04 -8.97
CA LEU A 206 -9.91 -4.23 -9.00
C LEU A 206 -10.13 -3.00 -9.89
N LEU A 207 -10.30 -1.82 -9.27
CA LEU A 207 -10.39 -0.56 -10.03
C LEU A 207 -9.13 -0.34 -10.87
N ASN A 208 -9.26 -0.07 -12.16
CA ASN A 208 -8.11 0.32 -12.97
C ASN A 208 -7.71 1.79 -12.69
N GLY A 209 -6.67 2.28 -13.36
CA GLY A 209 -6.21 3.66 -13.21
C GLY A 209 -7.29 4.72 -13.47
N ALA A 210 -8.17 4.50 -14.46
CA ALA A 210 -9.29 5.40 -14.75
C ALA A 210 -10.35 5.37 -13.65
N GLY A 211 -10.59 4.20 -13.04
CA GLY A 211 -11.48 4.06 -11.89
C GLY A 211 -10.99 4.85 -10.67
N TYR A 212 -9.69 4.78 -10.36
CA TYR A 212 -9.13 5.58 -9.26
C TYR A 212 -9.06 7.07 -9.56
N GLU A 213 -8.81 7.47 -10.82
CA GLU A 213 -8.89 8.86 -11.21
C GLU A 213 -10.31 9.41 -11.02
N ALA A 214 -11.33 8.67 -11.47
CA ALA A 214 -12.72 9.03 -11.25
C ALA A 214 -13.07 9.11 -9.76
N TYR A 215 -12.58 8.15 -8.96
CA TYR A 215 -12.76 8.13 -7.51
C TYR A 215 -12.12 9.37 -6.85
N ALA A 216 -10.85 9.64 -7.12
CA ALA A 216 -10.12 10.76 -6.54
C ALA A 216 -10.78 12.10 -6.91
N LYS A 217 -11.20 12.25 -8.17
CA LYS A 217 -11.93 13.43 -8.65
C LYS A 217 -13.29 13.61 -7.97
N ALA A 218 -14.00 12.52 -7.68
CA ALA A 218 -15.27 12.58 -6.98
C ALA A 218 -15.14 13.03 -5.52
N ILE A 219 -14.01 12.74 -4.86
CA ILE A 219 -13.76 13.15 -3.47
C ILE A 219 -12.98 14.47 -3.34
N GLU A 220 -12.38 15.00 -4.42
CA GLU A 220 -11.60 16.25 -4.45
C GLU A 220 -12.29 17.44 -3.74
N PRO A 221 -13.59 17.74 -3.96
CA PRO A 221 -14.26 18.86 -3.29
C PRO A 221 -14.28 18.73 -1.76
N PHE A 222 -14.26 17.49 -1.27
CA PHE A 222 -14.33 17.16 0.15
C PHE A 222 -12.94 17.03 0.77
N VAL A 223 -11.95 16.56 0.01
CA VAL A 223 -10.54 16.55 0.42
C VAL A 223 -10.02 18.00 0.51
N GLY A 224 -10.37 18.84 -0.46
CA GLY A 224 -9.87 20.22 -0.55
C GLY A 224 -8.51 20.33 -1.24
N LEU A 225 -8.11 19.29 -1.98
CA LEU A 225 -6.91 19.22 -2.81
C LEU A 225 -7.31 18.70 -4.19
N THR A 226 -6.68 19.22 -5.23
CA THR A 226 -6.92 18.76 -6.60
C THR A 226 -6.31 17.39 -6.83
N ALA A 227 -7.10 16.48 -7.39
CA ALA A 227 -6.61 15.16 -7.75
C ALA A 227 -5.66 15.24 -8.96
N LEU A 228 -4.51 14.61 -8.83
CA LEU A 228 -3.47 14.47 -9.84
C LEU A 228 -3.87 13.36 -10.83
N ASN A 229 -3.82 13.68 -12.13
CA ASN A 229 -4.05 12.72 -13.19
C ASN A 229 -3.14 12.96 -14.41
N LYS A 230 -2.89 11.88 -15.15
CA LYS A 230 -2.29 11.88 -16.49
C LYS A 230 -3.36 11.41 -17.47
N ALA A 231 -3.47 12.04 -18.64
CA ALA A 231 -4.21 11.43 -19.74
C ALA A 231 -3.55 10.07 -20.05
N GLN A 232 -4.34 8.99 -20.16
CA GLN A 232 -3.79 7.67 -20.47
C GLN A 232 -2.99 7.73 -21.78
N GLU A 233 -1.68 7.61 -21.66
CA GLU A 233 -0.77 7.50 -22.79
C GLU A 233 0.03 6.20 -22.66
N GLY A 234 -0.06 5.34 -23.68
CA GLY A 234 0.76 4.14 -23.82
C GLY A 234 -0.03 2.83 -23.83
N GLU A 235 0.33 1.93 -24.75
CA GLU A 235 -0.22 0.58 -24.83
C GLU A 235 0.30 -0.30 -23.67
N VAL A 236 -0.53 -1.22 -23.17
CA VAL A 236 -0.07 -2.30 -22.29
C VAL A 236 0.75 -3.26 -23.16
N LYS A 237 2.07 -3.27 -22.97
CA LYS A 237 3.01 -4.06 -23.80
C LYS A 237 2.83 -5.58 -23.64
N ALA A 238 2.36 -6.02 -22.47
CA ALA A 238 1.98 -7.40 -22.20
C ALA A 238 0.99 -7.44 -21.03
N GLU A 239 -0.17 -8.06 -21.23
CA GLU A 239 -1.08 -8.39 -20.13
C GLU A 239 -0.48 -9.53 -19.31
N ARG A 240 -0.39 -9.33 -17.98
CA ARG A 240 -0.01 -10.37 -17.01
C ARG A 240 -1.25 -10.75 -16.19
N PHE A 241 -1.10 -11.09 -14.92
CA PHE A 241 -2.23 -11.37 -14.02
C PHE A 241 -2.92 -10.07 -13.58
N ASP A 242 -4.21 -10.16 -13.20
CA ASP A 242 -5.07 -9.00 -12.93
C ASP A 242 -4.46 -7.96 -11.99
N HIS A 243 -3.85 -8.39 -10.88
CA HIS A 243 -3.24 -7.45 -9.93
C HIS A 243 -2.06 -6.66 -10.53
N TYR A 244 -1.29 -7.28 -11.43
CA TYR A 244 -0.22 -6.58 -12.16
C TYR A 244 -0.82 -5.51 -13.08
N ASN A 245 -1.81 -5.88 -13.91
CA ASN A 245 -2.45 -4.96 -14.84
C ASN A 245 -3.15 -3.81 -14.09
N HIS A 246 -3.77 -4.11 -12.95
CA HIS A 246 -4.34 -3.16 -12.01
C HIS A 246 -3.31 -2.13 -11.54
N ARG A 247 -2.23 -2.56 -10.88
CA ARG A 247 -1.22 -1.64 -10.34
C ARG A 247 -0.55 -0.83 -11.44
N LEU A 248 -0.19 -1.48 -12.55
CA LEU A 248 0.43 -0.79 -13.69
C LEU A 248 -0.50 0.28 -14.28
N SER A 249 -1.81 -0.01 -14.38
CA SER A 249 -2.78 0.98 -14.86
C SER A 249 -2.89 2.20 -13.94
N ILE A 250 -2.73 2.04 -12.62
CA ILE A 250 -2.70 3.14 -11.65
C ILE A 250 -1.42 3.97 -11.82
N PHE A 251 -0.27 3.32 -11.96
CA PHE A 251 0.99 4.04 -12.19
C PHE A 251 0.91 4.93 -13.42
N ARG A 252 0.28 4.43 -14.49
CA ARG A 252 0.11 5.15 -15.76
C ARG A 252 -0.97 6.24 -15.71
N SER A 253 -1.87 6.24 -14.73
CA SER A 253 -2.87 7.31 -14.56
C SER A 253 -2.38 8.43 -13.64
N LEU A 254 -1.33 8.20 -12.85
CA LEU A 254 -0.68 9.25 -12.08
C LEU A 254 0.24 10.09 -12.98
N PRO A 255 0.33 11.41 -12.76
CA PRO A 255 1.27 12.23 -13.50
C PRO A 255 2.70 11.85 -13.13
N ASN A 256 3.58 12.01 -14.12
CA ASN A 256 5.02 11.91 -13.91
C ASN A 256 5.45 12.97 -12.88
N SER A 257 6.43 12.64 -12.04
CA SER A 257 7.00 13.62 -11.11
C SER A 257 7.69 14.78 -11.83
N GLU A 258 7.20 16.01 -11.63
CA GLU A 258 7.89 17.23 -12.09
C GLU A 258 9.13 17.55 -11.23
N GLU A 259 9.14 17.09 -9.98
CA GLU A 259 10.22 17.31 -9.02
C GLU A 259 11.21 16.14 -8.98
N PHE A 260 12.31 16.33 -8.22
CA PHE A 260 13.20 15.23 -7.83
C PHE A 260 12.37 14.10 -7.24
N SER A 261 12.53 12.89 -7.77
CA SER A 261 11.89 11.69 -7.23
C SER A 261 12.88 10.58 -6.91
N ILE A 262 12.51 9.76 -5.93
CA ILE A 262 13.13 8.49 -5.60
C ILE A 262 12.12 7.39 -5.97
N VAL A 263 12.52 6.47 -6.82
CA VAL A 263 11.65 5.34 -7.22
C VAL A 263 12.05 4.10 -6.43
N MET A 264 11.08 3.53 -5.71
CA MET A 264 11.19 2.19 -5.13
C MET A 264 10.58 1.20 -6.12
N LEU A 265 11.40 0.35 -6.73
CA LEU A 265 11.00 -0.54 -7.83
C LEU A 265 11.10 -2.01 -7.40
N GLY A 266 10.02 -2.78 -7.57
CA GLY A 266 10.07 -4.20 -7.22
C GLY A 266 8.74 -4.91 -7.10
N ASN A 267 8.74 -5.92 -6.23
CA ASN A 267 7.60 -6.84 -6.01
C ASN A 267 6.75 -6.45 -4.78
N SER A 268 6.12 -7.42 -4.10
CA SER A 268 5.25 -7.20 -2.93
C SER A 268 5.97 -6.54 -1.75
N LEU A 269 7.26 -6.82 -1.55
CA LEU A 269 8.06 -6.18 -0.49
C LEU A 269 8.19 -4.67 -0.71
N ILE A 270 8.26 -4.24 -1.98
CA ILE A 270 8.23 -2.82 -2.31
C ILE A 270 6.79 -2.29 -2.28
N ASN A 271 5.82 -3.06 -2.78
CA ASN A 271 4.42 -2.66 -2.87
C ASN A 271 3.83 -2.37 -1.48
N ASN A 272 4.08 -3.24 -0.50
CA ASN A 272 3.40 -3.19 0.80
C ASN A 272 3.99 -2.14 1.75
N ALA A 273 5.18 -1.61 1.46
CA ALA A 273 5.80 -0.62 2.32
C ALA A 273 5.11 0.75 2.18
N PRO A 274 4.80 1.43 3.30
CA PRO A 274 4.22 2.77 3.29
C PRO A 274 5.32 3.84 3.10
N TRP A 275 6.06 3.79 1.97
CA TRP A 275 7.28 4.58 1.76
C TRP A 275 7.12 6.08 2.02
N LYS A 276 5.98 6.67 1.63
CA LYS A 276 5.70 8.09 1.87
C LYS A 276 5.42 8.42 3.34
N GLU A 277 4.88 7.48 4.12
CA GLU A 277 4.70 7.67 5.56
C GLU A 277 6.03 7.43 6.31
N LEU A 278 6.89 6.54 5.79
CA LEU A 278 8.25 6.32 6.32
C LEU A 278 9.18 7.51 6.03
N PHE A 279 8.95 8.23 4.93
CA PHE A 279 9.78 9.35 4.47
C PHE A 279 8.93 10.54 3.97
N PRO A 280 8.14 11.19 4.83
CA PRO A 280 7.12 12.17 4.43
C PRO A 280 7.67 13.47 3.80
N PHE A 281 8.97 13.71 3.91
CA PHE A 281 9.65 14.87 3.33
C PHE A 281 10.37 14.57 2.01
N LEU A 282 10.27 13.33 1.53
CA LEU A 282 10.88 12.90 0.28
C LEU A 282 9.77 12.54 -0.70
N ASN A 283 9.95 12.95 -1.96
CA ASN A 283 9.11 12.50 -3.05
C ASN A 283 9.51 11.07 -3.45
N ILE A 284 8.93 10.08 -2.76
CA ILE A 284 9.15 8.66 -3.03
C ILE A 284 7.96 8.08 -3.80
N LEU A 285 8.25 7.51 -4.96
CA LEU A 285 7.30 6.82 -5.81
C LEU A 285 7.39 5.31 -5.56
N ASN A 286 6.30 4.72 -5.09
CA ASN A 286 6.18 3.27 -4.93
C ASN A 286 5.79 2.65 -6.29
N ARG A 287 6.74 1.97 -6.93
CA ARG A 287 6.56 1.17 -8.15
C ARG A 287 6.72 -0.33 -7.83
N GLY A 288 6.19 -0.76 -6.70
CA GLY A 288 6.07 -2.15 -6.31
C GLY A 288 4.76 -2.77 -6.81
N ILE A 289 4.86 -3.99 -7.36
CA ILE A 289 3.70 -4.80 -7.75
C ILE A 289 3.78 -6.18 -7.07
N SER A 290 2.79 -6.53 -6.27
CA SER A 290 2.76 -7.85 -5.62
C SER A 290 2.73 -8.99 -6.64
N GLY A 291 3.57 -10.02 -6.42
CA GLY A 291 3.74 -11.16 -7.32
C GLY A 291 4.69 -10.91 -8.51
N ASP A 292 5.24 -9.70 -8.66
CA ASP A 292 6.10 -9.37 -9.80
C ASP A 292 7.44 -10.12 -9.79
N VAL A 293 7.94 -10.40 -10.99
CA VAL A 293 9.17 -11.15 -11.29
C VAL A 293 10.13 -10.29 -12.09
N VAL A 294 11.39 -10.72 -12.30
CA VAL A 294 12.38 -9.94 -13.06
C VAL A 294 11.86 -9.53 -14.44
N GLU A 295 11.24 -10.45 -15.17
CA GLU A 295 10.68 -10.17 -16.49
C GLU A 295 9.49 -9.20 -16.45
N GLY A 296 8.68 -9.22 -15.39
CA GLY A 296 7.57 -8.28 -15.26
C GLY A 296 8.06 -6.86 -14.99
N VAL A 297 9.11 -6.69 -14.18
CA VAL A 297 9.78 -5.38 -14.02
C VAL A 297 10.33 -4.88 -15.36
N ILE A 298 10.88 -5.77 -16.20
CA ILE A 298 11.37 -5.41 -17.55
C ILE A 298 10.24 -4.87 -18.43
N ASP A 299 9.05 -5.49 -18.40
CA ASP A 299 7.93 -5.12 -19.27
C ASP A 299 7.37 -3.72 -18.97
N ARG A 300 7.53 -3.25 -17.74
CA ARG A 300 7.06 -1.93 -17.26
C ARG A 300 8.16 -0.91 -17.04
N ILE A 301 9.36 -1.12 -17.58
CA ILE A 301 10.50 -0.22 -17.37
C ILE A 301 10.27 1.21 -17.88
N ASP A 302 9.33 1.38 -18.81
CA ASP A 302 8.94 2.69 -19.32
C ASP A 302 8.26 3.55 -18.25
N GLU A 303 7.61 2.94 -17.25
CA GLU A 303 6.97 3.66 -16.15
C GLU A 303 7.97 4.43 -15.27
N ILE A 304 9.27 4.08 -15.30
CA ILE A 304 10.32 4.76 -14.51
C ILE A 304 11.12 5.77 -15.35
N ALA A 305 11.10 5.63 -16.68
CA ALA A 305 11.85 6.50 -17.60
C ALA A 305 11.37 7.96 -17.53
N ASP A 306 10.12 8.11 -17.16
CA ASP A 306 9.32 9.32 -17.25
C ASP A 306 9.31 10.15 -15.94
N GLU A 307 9.89 9.63 -14.86
CA GLU A 307 9.63 10.10 -13.48
C GLU A 307 10.65 11.11 -12.93
N ASN A 308 11.53 11.66 -13.78
CA ASN A 308 12.69 12.48 -13.35
C ASN A 308 13.47 11.84 -12.17
N ALA A 309 13.49 10.51 -12.12
CA ALA A 309 14.03 9.75 -11.01
C ALA A 309 15.53 10.03 -10.89
N LYS A 310 16.00 10.56 -9.76
CA LYS A 310 17.45 10.66 -9.50
C LYS A 310 18.01 9.42 -8.85
N LYS A 311 17.16 8.63 -8.20
CA LYS A 311 17.52 7.39 -7.54
C LYS A 311 16.47 6.33 -7.80
N VAL A 312 16.91 5.11 -8.14
CA VAL A 312 16.07 3.91 -8.22
C VAL A 312 16.60 2.91 -7.21
N PHE A 313 15.73 2.42 -6.34
CA PHE A 313 16.00 1.34 -5.40
C PHE A 313 15.29 0.08 -5.88
N LEU A 314 16.05 -0.84 -6.44
CA LEU A 314 15.54 -2.09 -7.00
C LEU A 314 15.63 -3.21 -5.96
N MET A 315 14.51 -3.88 -5.70
CA MET A 315 14.46 -5.19 -5.05
C MET A 315 13.42 -6.06 -5.76
N THR A 316 13.85 -7.15 -6.38
CA THR A 316 12.96 -8.10 -7.07
C THR A 316 13.54 -9.51 -6.96
N SER A 317 13.03 -10.46 -7.76
CA SER A 317 13.46 -11.86 -7.92
C SER A 317 13.04 -12.88 -6.87
N THR A 318 12.45 -12.47 -5.74
CA THR A 318 11.88 -13.43 -4.77
C THR A 318 10.88 -14.35 -5.46
N ASN A 319 9.91 -13.78 -6.19
CA ASN A 319 8.86 -14.55 -6.85
C ASN A 319 9.39 -15.47 -7.96
N ASP A 320 10.46 -15.10 -8.68
CA ASP A 320 11.10 -16.01 -9.65
C ASP A 320 11.53 -17.32 -8.97
N LEU A 321 12.13 -17.23 -7.77
CA LEU A 321 12.58 -18.39 -6.99
C LEU A 321 11.44 -19.15 -6.29
N LEU A 322 10.34 -18.45 -5.92
CA LEU A 322 9.16 -19.08 -5.30
C LEU A 322 8.30 -19.81 -6.33
N ASN A 323 8.16 -19.25 -7.54
CA ASN A 323 7.31 -19.78 -8.59
C ASN A 323 7.95 -20.99 -9.29
N ASP A 324 9.29 -21.03 -9.34
CA ASP A 324 10.04 -22.12 -9.93
C ASP A 324 11.16 -22.61 -9.00
N LYS A 325 10.92 -23.77 -8.38
CA LYS A 325 11.88 -24.43 -7.49
C LYS A 325 13.11 -24.98 -8.22
N ASP A 326 13.00 -25.19 -9.54
CA ASP A 326 14.02 -25.83 -10.37
C ASP A 326 14.80 -24.79 -11.20
N LEU A 327 14.42 -23.50 -11.15
CA LEU A 327 15.11 -22.39 -11.81
C LEU A 327 16.57 -22.28 -11.34
N PRO A 328 17.56 -22.47 -12.23
CA PRO A 328 18.96 -22.26 -11.88
C PRO A 328 19.24 -20.78 -11.57
N VAL A 329 20.00 -20.52 -10.50
CA VAL A 329 20.37 -19.15 -10.12
C VAL A 329 21.15 -18.44 -11.23
N SER A 330 21.92 -19.17 -12.05
CA SER A 330 22.62 -18.63 -13.22
C SER A 330 21.68 -18.14 -14.33
N GLU A 331 20.54 -18.81 -14.53
CA GLU A 331 19.52 -18.37 -15.49
C GLU A 331 18.81 -17.11 -14.96
N LEU A 332 18.40 -17.12 -13.69
CA LEU A 332 17.82 -15.94 -13.04
C LEU A 332 18.79 -14.74 -13.08
N TRP A 333 20.07 -14.97 -12.83
CA TRP A 333 21.11 -13.96 -12.92
C TRP A 333 21.20 -13.34 -14.31
N THR A 334 21.11 -14.16 -15.37
CA THR A 334 21.12 -13.66 -16.76
C THR A 334 19.93 -12.72 -17.02
N LYS A 335 18.74 -13.06 -16.50
CA LYS A 335 17.56 -12.18 -16.58
C LYS A 335 17.79 -10.89 -15.77
N TYR A 336 18.40 -10.98 -14.60
CA TYR A 336 18.69 -9.83 -13.74
C TYR A 336 19.74 -8.88 -14.37
N GLU A 337 20.77 -9.42 -15.01
CA GLU A 337 21.75 -8.62 -15.78
C GLU A 337 21.04 -7.82 -16.88
N SER A 338 20.12 -8.45 -17.62
CA SER A 338 19.29 -7.78 -18.63
C SER A 338 18.44 -6.65 -18.02
N LEU A 339 17.81 -6.89 -16.87
CA LEU A 339 17.06 -5.86 -16.14
C LEU A 339 17.94 -4.66 -15.76
N ILE A 340 19.12 -4.89 -15.19
CA ILE A 340 20.05 -3.81 -14.80
C ILE A 340 20.46 -2.95 -16.01
N VAL A 341 20.78 -3.60 -17.14
CA VAL A 341 21.13 -2.91 -18.38
C VAL A 341 19.96 -2.05 -18.86
N LYS A 342 18.76 -2.62 -18.93
CA LYS A 342 17.57 -1.90 -19.40
C LYS A 342 17.19 -0.72 -18.50
N ILE A 343 17.33 -0.84 -17.17
CA ILE A 343 17.09 0.28 -16.25
C ILE A 343 18.07 1.42 -16.60
N LYS A 344 19.36 1.11 -16.75
CA LYS A 344 20.38 2.12 -17.06
C LYS A 344 20.18 2.77 -18.43
N GLU A 345 19.68 2.02 -19.41
CA GLU A 345 19.31 2.57 -20.72
C GLU A 345 18.08 3.49 -20.63
N ALA A 346 17.08 3.11 -19.84
CA ALA A 346 15.85 3.88 -19.65
C ALA A 346 16.09 5.18 -18.85
N VAL A 347 16.99 5.14 -17.85
CA VAL A 347 17.25 6.25 -16.94
C VAL A 347 18.77 6.49 -16.73
N PRO A 348 19.51 6.95 -17.76
CA PRO A 348 20.98 7.00 -17.74
C PRO A 348 21.58 7.99 -16.73
N GLY A 349 20.80 8.97 -16.26
CA GLY A 349 21.22 9.96 -15.25
C GLY A 349 20.91 9.56 -13.80
N THR A 350 20.38 8.36 -13.58
CA THR A 350 19.85 7.92 -12.29
C THR A 350 20.84 7.02 -11.57
N ILE A 351 20.99 7.25 -10.26
CA ILE A 351 21.77 6.37 -9.40
C ILE A 351 20.94 5.12 -9.11
N LEU A 352 21.44 3.97 -9.56
CA LEU A 352 20.81 2.68 -9.29
C LEU A 352 21.36 2.09 -7.98
N TYR A 353 20.46 1.80 -7.05
CA TYR A 353 20.70 1.01 -5.85
C TYR A 353 20.04 -0.36 -6.04
N VAL A 354 20.83 -1.42 -5.99
CA VAL A 354 20.35 -2.81 -6.05
C VAL A 354 20.39 -3.38 -4.64
N GLN A 355 19.24 -3.79 -4.14
CA GLN A 355 19.07 -4.30 -2.78
C GLN A 355 19.11 -5.83 -2.80
N SER A 356 19.77 -6.42 -1.80
CA SER A 356 19.77 -7.85 -1.58
C SER A 356 18.35 -8.43 -1.52
N THR A 357 18.09 -9.54 -2.20
CA THR A 357 16.86 -10.32 -2.02
C THR A 357 16.80 -10.85 -0.59
N LEU A 358 15.66 -10.65 0.09
CA LEU A 358 15.51 -11.07 1.48
C LEU A 358 15.37 -12.59 1.58
N PRO A 359 15.98 -13.24 2.60
CA PRO A 359 15.72 -14.65 2.89
C PRO A 359 14.27 -14.86 3.31
N LEU A 360 13.85 -16.11 3.39
CA LEU A 360 12.59 -16.55 3.97
C LEU A 360 12.80 -16.98 5.43
N ASN A 361 11.73 -16.96 6.21
CA ASN A 361 11.68 -17.59 7.52
C ASN A 361 11.22 -19.06 7.38
N PRO A 362 11.65 -19.99 8.25
CA PRO A 362 11.22 -21.39 8.24
C PRO A 362 9.71 -21.63 8.27
N LYS A 363 8.91 -20.65 8.74
CA LYS A 363 7.44 -20.75 8.72
C LYS A 363 6.84 -20.70 7.31
N SER A 364 7.58 -20.19 6.32
CA SER A 364 7.13 -20.13 4.94
C SER A 364 7.08 -21.52 4.31
N LYS A 365 5.98 -21.83 3.62
CA LYS A 365 5.85 -23.09 2.85
C LYS A 365 6.85 -23.23 1.69
N PHE A 366 7.52 -22.14 1.32
CA PHE A 366 8.52 -22.10 0.24
C PHE A 366 9.95 -22.13 0.76
N TYR A 367 10.16 -22.34 2.05
CA TYR A 367 11.47 -22.21 2.70
C TYR A 367 12.53 -23.17 2.14
N GLU A 368 12.19 -24.46 1.99
CA GLU A 368 13.14 -25.53 1.66
C GLU A 368 13.92 -25.24 0.36
N GLY A 369 15.25 -25.10 0.47
CA GLY A 369 16.16 -24.87 -0.65
C GLY A 369 16.12 -23.46 -1.25
N THR A 370 15.25 -22.57 -0.75
CA THR A 370 15.09 -21.23 -1.32
C THR A 370 16.12 -20.25 -0.77
N ASN A 371 16.45 -20.32 0.51
CA ASN A 371 17.43 -19.42 1.11
C ASN A 371 18.82 -19.60 0.50
N GLU A 372 19.26 -20.84 0.23
CA GLU A 372 20.52 -21.13 -0.45
C GLU A 372 20.62 -20.44 -1.80
N ARG A 373 19.53 -20.47 -2.57
CA ARG A 373 19.43 -19.82 -3.89
C ARG A 373 19.42 -18.30 -3.78
N ILE A 374 18.75 -17.75 -2.76
CA ILE A 374 18.77 -16.31 -2.44
C ILE A 374 20.19 -15.87 -2.07
N PHE A 375 20.90 -16.63 -1.23
CA PHE A 375 22.28 -16.32 -0.86
C PHE A 375 23.23 -16.37 -2.07
N GLU A 376 23.04 -17.34 -2.97
CA GLU A 376 23.81 -17.42 -4.21
C GLU A 376 23.56 -16.19 -5.10
N LEU A 377 22.30 -15.80 -5.29
CA LEU A 377 21.94 -14.62 -6.08
C LEU A 377 22.51 -13.33 -5.45
N ASN A 378 22.42 -13.17 -4.13
CA ASN A 378 22.95 -12.01 -3.43
C ASN A 378 24.47 -11.86 -3.60
N LYS A 379 25.21 -12.97 -3.64
CA LYS A 379 26.66 -12.94 -3.97
C LYS A 379 26.91 -12.45 -5.39
N LEU A 380 26.09 -12.86 -6.36
CA LEU A 380 26.22 -12.38 -7.74
C LEU A 380 25.90 -10.89 -7.85
N LEU A 381 24.87 -10.42 -7.16
CA LEU A 381 24.54 -8.99 -7.08
C LEU A 381 25.71 -8.19 -6.47
N ASP A 382 26.23 -8.58 -5.31
CA ASP A 382 27.35 -7.83 -4.70
C ASP A 382 28.62 -7.83 -5.59
N ALA A 383 28.94 -8.97 -6.21
CA ALA A 383 30.14 -9.11 -7.06
C ALA A 383 30.05 -8.31 -8.37
N ALA A 384 28.84 -8.04 -8.87
CA ALA A 384 28.63 -7.42 -10.17
C ALA A 384 28.48 -5.89 -10.13
N LYS A 385 28.40 -5.29 -8.93
CA LYS A 385 28.12 -3.86 -8.73
C LYS A 385 29.06 -2.93 -9.49
N ASP A 386 30.36 -3.20 -9.52
CA ASP A 386 31.34 -2.37 -10.24
C ASP A 386 31.28 -2.59 -11.75
N ARG A 387 31.06 -3.85 -12.18
CA ARG A 387 30.93 -4.22 -13.59
C ARG A 387 29.76 -3.50 -14.26
N TYR A 388 28.64 -3.39 -13.55
CA TYR A 388 27.44 -2.74 -14.07
C TYR A 388 27.30 -1.29 -13.61
N GLY A 389 28.03 -0.84 -12.60
CA GLY A 389 28.02 0.54 -12.09
C GLY A 389 26.77 0.88 -11.27
N TYR A 390 26.42 0.07 -10.27
CA TYR A 390 25.35 0.36 -9.30
C TYR A 390 25.87 0.26 -7.87
N ILE A 391 25.06 0.69 -6.90
CA ILE A 391 25.37 0.56 -5.47
C ILE A 391 24.62 -0.64 -4.92
N TYR A 392 25.35 -1.61 -4.37
CA TYR A 392 24.74 -2.74 -3.67
C TYR A 392 24.38 -2.36 -2.24
N LEU A 393 23.15 -2.66 -1.82
CA LEU A 393 22.66 -2.47 -0.46
C LEU A 393 22.28 -3.83 0.14
N ASP A 394 23.04 -4.25 1.15
CA ASP A 394 22.74 -5.46 1.92
C ASP A 394 21.67 -5.16 2.98
N ILE A 395 20.42 -5.41 2.59
CA ILE A 395 19.23 -5.33 3.45
C ILE A 395 18.98 -6.67 4.15
N ALA A 396 19.32 -7.79 3.48
CA ALA A 396 19.10 -9.15 3.95
C ALA A 396 19.79 -9.37 5.30
N SER A 397 21.08 -9.03 5.41
CA SER A 397 21.83 -9.20 6.66
C SER A 397 21.27 -8.40 7.86
N LEU A 398 20.47 -7.35 7.61
CA LEU A 398 19.85 -6.55 8.67
C LEU A 398 18.56 -7.18 9.20
N LEU A 399 17.94 -8.05 8.41
CA LEU A 399 16.67 -8.69 8.70
C LEU A 399 16.83 -10.19 8.96
N SER A 400 18.04 -10.74 8.78
CA SER A 400 18.36 -12.12 9.10
C SER A 400 18.56 -12.35 10.60
N ASP A 401 18.18 -13.54 11.06
CA ASP A 401 18.59 -14.09 12.35
C ASP A 401 20.01 -14.71 12.28
N ASP A 402 20.46 -15.32 13.38
CA ASP A 402 21.78 -15.96 13.47
C ASP A 402 21.96 -17.16 12.52
N ASN A 403 20.88 -17.74 11.99
CA ASN A 403 20.91 -18.82 11.00
C ASN A 403 21.00 -18.28 9.56
N GLY A 404 20.83 -16.97 9.38
CA GLY A 404 20.73 -16.32 8.08
C GLY A 404 19.31 -16.24 7.54
N ASP A 405 18.32 -16.78 8.24
CA ASP A 405 16.92 -16.77 7.83
C ASP A 405 16.24 -15.46 8.20
N LEU A 406 15.14 -15.10 7.53
CA LEU A 406 14.38 -13.90 7.92
C LEU A 406 13.89 -14.04 9.36
N ALA A 407 14.26 -13.11 10.24
CA ALA A 407 13.93 -13.20 11.66
C ALA A 407 12.40 -13.16 11.88
N ASP A 408 11.92 -13.94 12.86
CA ASP A 408 10.49 -14.16 13.10
C ASP A 408 9.75 -12.84 13.39
N GLU A 409 10.38 -11.94 14.14
CA GLU A 409 9.85 -10.61 14.49
C GLU A 409 9.73 -9.67 13.29
N TYR A 410 10.45 -9.93 12.20
CA TYR A 410 10.48 -9.09 11.01
C TYR A 410 9.54 -9.56 9.93
N THR A 411 8.78 -10.64 10.13
CA THR A 411 7.88 -11.19 9.11
C THR A 411 6.55 -11.68 9.66
N THR A 412 5.48 -11.47 8.88
CA THR A 412 4.12 -11.91 9.21
C THR A 412 3.85 -13.35 8.78
N ASP A 413 4.32 -13.75 7.61
CA ASP A 413 4.02 -15.06 6.99
C ASP A 413 5.28 -15.85 6.59
N GLY A 414 6.46 -15.31 6.88
CA GLY A 414 7.75 -15.87 6.52
C GLY A 414 8.30 -15.41 5.17
N ILE A 415 7.61 -14.48 4.50
CA ILE A 415 8.01 -13.84 3.24
C ILE A 415 7.90 -12.32 3.37
N HIS A 416 6.73 -11.81 3.77
CA HIS A 416 6.41 -10.39 3.86
C HIS A 416 6.83 -9.82 5.20
N LEU A 417 7.22 -8.54 5.20
CA LEU A 417 7.76 -7.90 6.40
C LEU A 417 6.67 -7.41 7.34
N SER A 418 6.94 -7.55 8.63
CA SER A 418 6.20 -6.84 9.68
C SER A 418 6.51 -5.33 9.66
N ALA A 419 5.74 -4.54 10.41
CA ALA A 419 6.03 -3.11 10.62
C ALA A 419 7.48 -2.88 11.09
N THR A 420 7.92 -3.68 12.06
CA THR A 420 9.30 -3.64 12.58
C THR A 420 10.33 -3.93 11.49
N GLY A 421 10.09 -4.93 10.63
CA GLY A 421 10.97 -5.24 9.50
C GLY A 421 11.11 -4.05 8.54
N TYR A 422 10.00 -3.42 8.18
CA TYR A 422 10.03 -2.20 7.35
C TYR A 422 10.73 -1.03 8.04
N PHE A 423 10.61 -0.87 9.36
CA PHE A 423 11.35 0.18 10.09
C PHE A 423 12.85 -0.05 10.11
N ILE A 424 13.32 -1.29 10.23
CA ILE A 424 14.75 -1.61 10.12
C ILE A 424 15.27 -1.27 8.71
N TRP A 425 14.53 -1.67 7.68
CA TRP A 425 14.86 -1.34 6.30
C TRP A 425 14.86 0.18 6.06
N ALA A 426 13.82 0.90 6.47
CA ALA A 426 13.73 2.35 6.32
C ALA A 426 14.87 3.06 7.06
N LYS A 427 15.19 2.63 8.28
CA LYS A 427 16.33 3.14 9.04
C LYS A 427 17.63 3.00 8.27
N LYS A 428 17.86 1.86 7.60
CA LYS A 428 19.04 1.66 6.75
C LYS A 428 19.11 2.67 5.61
N LEU A 429 17.99 2.88 4.91
CA LEU A 429 17.92 3.86 3.83
C LEU A 429 18.11 5.30 4.34
N ALA A 430 17.71 5.58 5.57
CA ALA A 430 17.87 6.90 6.20
C ALA A 430 19.30 7.22 6.65
N GLU A 431 20.21 6.24 6.77
CA GLU A 431 21.52 6.44 7.41
C GLU A 431 22.31 7.64 6.81
N GLY A 432 22.39 8.70 7.62
CA GLY A 432 23.14 9.94 7.35
C GLY A 432 22.51 10.89 6.32
N HIS A 433 21.24 10.73 5.93
CA HIS A 433 20.62 11.34 4.75
C HIS A 433 21.35 11.02 3.43
N ARG A 434 22.40 10.20 3.47
CA ARG A 434 23.32 10.06 2.34
C ARG A 434 22.71 9.25 1.23
N ILE A 435 22.13 8.10 1.56
CA ILE A 435 21.58 7.17 0.56
C ILE A 435 20.39 7.83 -0.15
N LEU A 436 19.47 8.46 0.59
CA LEU A 436 18.27 9.06 0.00
C LEU A 436 18.47 10.49 -0.52
N ILE A 437 19.27 11.36 0.13
CA ILE A 437 19.34 12.79 -0.21
C ILE A 437 20.61 13.19 -0.94
N ILE A 438 21.78 12.65 -0.58
CA ILE A 438 23.08 13.09 -1.14
C ILE A 438 23.48 12.20 -2.32
N GLU A 439 24.13 12.77 -3.33
CA GLU A 439 24.74 11.95 -4.39
C GLU A 439 26.01 11.26 -3.84
N PRO A 440 26.19 9.96 -4.04
CA PRO A 440 27.40 9.26 -3.64
C PRO A 440 28.59 9.84 -4.40
N ASN A 441 29.69 10.09 -3.69
CA ASN A 441 30.96 10.42 -4.33
C ASN A 441 31.51 9.13 -4.94
N PHE A 442 31.48 9.03 -6.28
CA PHE A 442 32.08 7.93 -7.03
C PHE A 442 33.59 8.13 -7.21
#